data_AF-A0A969X251-F1
#
_entry.id   AF-A0A969X251-F1
#
_cell.length_a   1.000
_cell.length_b   1.000
_cell.length_c   1.000
_cell.angle_alpha   90.00
_cell.angle_beta   90.00
_cell.angle_gamma   90.00
#
_symmetry.space_group_name_H-M   'P 1'
#
loop_
_entity.id
_entity.type
_entity.pdbx_description
1 polymer ?
#
loop_
_entity_poly.entity_id
_entity_poly.type
_entity_poly.pdbx_seq_one_letter_code
_entity_poly.pdbx_strand_id
1 'polypeptide(L)'
;MVGILKSIGASNVRIAKVFIYVAGFLISRGMIIGNIIGIGLCLLQKYFGIISLDPDSYYVAVVPININLIYILLLNIVSLFITLIMMVLPSFLVSKISPAETIRFN
;
A
#
# COMPACT_ATOMS: atom_id res chain seq x y z
N MET A 1 -15.48 16.44 5.10
CA MET A 1 -14.50 17.07 6.01
C MET A 1 -13.53 18.03 5.31
N VAL A 2 -13.02 17.71 4.10
CA VAL A 2 -12.17 18.64 3.32
C VAL A 2 -12.85 20.01 3.08
N GLY A 3 -14.16 20.02 2.81
CA GLY A 3 -14.96 21.25 2.70
C GLY A 3 -14.96 22.11 3.97
N ILE A 4 -15.01 21.47 5.16
CA ILE A 4 -14.96 22.15 6.46
C ILE A 4 -13.58 22.78 6.68
N LEU A 5 -12.50 22.04 6.37
CA LEU A 5 -11.13 22.57 6.47
C LEU A 5 -10.92 23.76 5.52
N LYS A 6 -11.48 23.71 4.30
CA LYS A 6 -11.46 24.86 3.39
C LYS A 6 -12.30 26.03 3.89
N SER A 7 -13.47 25.78 4.45
CA SER A 7 -14.37 26.86 4.92
C SER A 7 -13.79 27.63 6.11
N ILE A 8 -12.93 27.01 6.91
CA ILE A 8 -12.20 27.68 8.01
C ILE A 8 -10.84 28.28 7.56
N GLY A 9 -10.56 28.34 6.26
CA GLY A 9 -9.37 29.00 5.70
C GLY A 9 -8.12 28.12 5.55
N ALA A 10 -8.24 26.79 5.58
CA ALA A 10 -7.09 25.92 5.29
C ALA A 10 -6.68 26.03 3.81
N SER A 11 -5.36 26.16 3.59
CA SER A 11 -4.81 26.20 2.24
C SER A 11 -4.85 24.81 1.58
N ASN A 12 -4.99 24.79 0.26
CA ASN A 12 -4.98 23.57 -0.56
C ASN A 12 -3.77 22.66 -0.26
N VAL A 13 -2.61 23.27 0.00
CA VAL A 13 -1.37 22.57 0.36
C VAL A 13 -1.48 21.84 1.70
N ARG A 14 -2.13 22.45 2.71
CA ARG A 14 -2.34 21.79 4.01
C ARG A 14 -3.26 20.59 3.89
N ILE A 15 -4.32 20.70 3.09
CA ILE A 15 -5.26 19.61 2.82
C ILE A 15 -4.56 18.44 2.11
N ALA A 16 -3.76 18.74 1.08
CA ALA A 16 -2.97 17.75 0.36
C ALA A 16 -1.98 17.01 1.27
N LYS A 17 -1.32 17.72 2.19
CA LYS A 17 -0.41 17.12 3.18
C LYS A 17 -1.13 16.16 4.13
N VAL A 18 -2.30 16.55 4.65
CA VAL A 18 -3.10 15.68 5.53
C VAL A 18 -3.54 14.42 4.78
N PHE A 19 -3.97 14.55 3.52
CA PHE A 19 -4.35 13.41 2.70
C PHE A 19 -3.18 12.42 2.54
N ILE A 20 -2.00 12.90 2.15
CA ILE A 20 -0.81 12.06 1.99
C ILE A 20 -0.40 11.42 3.32
N TYR A 21 -0.55 12.12 4.44
CA TYR A 21 -0.24 11.56 5.77
C TYR A 21 -1.17 10.40 6.14
N VAL A 22 -2.49 10.59 5.99
CA VAL A 22 -3.49 9.55 6.25
C VAL A 22 -3.30 8.37 5.31
N ALA A 23 -3.04 8.64 4.03
CA ALA A 23 -2.72 7.63 3.04
C ALA A 23 -1.49 6.80 3.41
N GLY A 24 -0.38 7.47 3.76
CA GLY A 24 0.85 6.81 4.19
C GLY A 24 0.60 5.89 5.38
N PHE A 25 -0.13 6.36 6.39
CA PHE A 25 -0.50 5.55 7.54
C PHE A 25 -1.30 4.29 7.15
N LEU A 26 -2.29 4.45 6.27
CA LEU A 26 -3.11 3.33 5.80
C LEU A 26 -2.30 2.31 4.99
N ILE A 27 -1.44 2.80 4.09
CA ILE A 27 -0.55 1.97 3.26
C ILE A 27 0.40 1.20 4.17
N SER A 28 1.09 1.86 5.10
CA SER A 28 2.03 1.20 6.02
C SER A 28 1.35 0.11 6.84
N ARG A 29 0.14 0.34 7.36
CA ARG A 29 -0.61 -0.68 8.09
C ARG A 29 -1.00 -1.86 7.19
N GLY A 30 -1.46 -1.57 5.97
CA GLY A 30 -1.77 -2.58 4.97
C GLY A 30 -0.54 -3.43 4.62
N MET A 31 0.63 -2.81 4.48
CA MET A 31 1.89 -3.51 4.22
C MET A 31 2.29 -4.43 5.37
N ILE A 32 2.16 -4.01 6.62
CA ILE A 32 2.47 -4.88 7.76
C ILE A 32 1.61 -6.15 7.71
N ILE A 33 0.29 -6.01 7.53
CA ILE A 33 -0.63 -7.14 7.43
C ILE A 33 -0.29 -8.02 6.21
N GLY A 34 -0.02 -7.40 5.06
CA GLY A 34 0.36 -8.08 3.83
C GLY A 34 1.67 -8.87 3.96
N ASN A 35 2.68 -8.33 4.65
CA ASN A 35 3.92 -9.05 4.92
C ASN A 35 3.70 -10.23 5.86
N ILE A 36 2.90 -10.07 6.92
CA ILE A 36 2.58 -11.17 7.83
C ILE A 36 1.93 -12.32 7.07
N ILE A 37 0.92 -12.01 6.23
CA ILE A 37 0.23 -13.01 5.42
C ILE A 37 1.18 -13.62 4.39
N GLY A 38 1.91 -12.80 3.63
CA GLY A 38 2.81 -13.25 2.57
C GLY A 38 3.97 -14.12 3.08
N ILE A 39 4.62 -13.71 4.17
CA ILE A 39 5.66 -14.50 4.83
C ILE A 39 5.05 -15.78 5.42
N GLY A 40 3.87 -15.69 6.02
CA GLY A 40 3.13 -16.86 6.51
C GLY A 40 2.88 -17.90 5.42
N LEU A 41 2.43 -17.46 4.24
CA LEU A 41 2.24 -18.33 3.07
C LEU A 41 3.56 -18.92 2.56
N CYS A 42 4.63 -18.12 2.49
CA CYS A 42 5.96 -18.61 2.11
C CYS A 42 6.47 -19.69 3.08
N LEU A 43 6.28 -19.50 4.38
CA LEU A 43 6.67 -20.49 5.39
C LEU A 43 5.81 -21.75 5.29
N LEU A 44 4.49 -21.60 5.13
CA LEU A 44 3.59 -22.72 4.94
C LEU A 44 3.99 -23.57 3.72
N GLN A 45 4.28 -22.92 2.59
CA GLN A 45 4.78 -23.61 1.40
C GLN A 45 6.15 -24.26 1.64
N LYS A 46 7.05 -23.62 2.39
CA LYS A 46 8.38 -24.18 2.71
C LYS A 46 8.33 -25.44 3.57
N TYR A 47 7.43 -25.50 4.55
CA TYR A 47 7.33 -26.63 5.49
C TYR A 47 6.41 -27.74 5.01
N PHE A 48 5.28 -27.38 4.40
CA PHE A 48 4.26 -28.36 3.99
C PHE A 48 4.36 -28.75 2.52
N GLY A 49 5.11 -28.00 1.69
CA GLY A 49 5.30 -28.32 0.28
C GLY A 49 3.98 -28.42 -0.49
N ILE A 50 2.98 -27.61 -0.14
CA ILE A 50 1.59 -27.71 -0.62
C ILE A 50 1.52 -27.67 -2.15
N ILE A 51 2.36 -26.83 -2.77
CA ILE A 51 2.49 -26.74 -4.22
C ILE A 51 3.70 -27.57 -4.66
N SER A 52 3.41 -28.77 -5.15
CA SER A 52 4.38 -29.63 -5.84
C SER A 52 4.40 -29.33 -7.33
N LEU A 53 5.57 -29.41 -7.95
CA LEU A 53 5.74 -29.28 -9.40
C LEU A 53 5.94 -30.66 -10.01
N ASP A 54 5.45 -30.85 -11.23
CA ASP A 54 5.68 -32.07 -11.99
C ASP A 54 7.18 -32.17 -12.34
N PRO A 55 7.92 -33.12 -11.76
CA PRO A 55 9.38 -33.17 -11.88
C PRO A 55 9.85 -33.38 -13.32
N ASP A 56 8.99 -33.91 -14.21
CA ASP A 56 9.30 -34.11 -15.63
C ASP A 56 9.43 -32.79 -16.41
N SER A 57 8.76 -31.71 -15.96
CA SER A 57 8.89 -30.38 -16.58
C SER A 57 9.81 -29.42 -15.83
N TYR A 58 10.03 -29.62 -14.52
CA TYR A 58 10.67 -28.61 -13.68
C TYR A 58 11.90 -29.05 -12.87
N TYR A 59 12.36 -30.31 -12.97
CA TYR A 59 13.54 -30.83 -12.26
C TYR A 59 13.51 -30.74 -10.71
N VAL A 60 12.47 -30.16 -10.11
CA VAL A 60 12.28 -30.03 -8.66
C VAL A 60 10.85 -30.42 -8.28
N ALA A 61 10.73 -31.28 -7.28
CA ALA A 61 9.44 -31.80 -6.80
C ALA A 61 8.60 -30.74 -6.07
N VAL A 62 9.22 -29.70 -5.51
CA VAL A 62 8.55 -28.64 -4.73
C VAL A 62 9.19 -27.30 -5.07
N VAL A 63 8.39 -26.22 -5.13
CA VAL A 63 8.89 -24.85 -5.34
C VAL A 63 9.83 -24.46 -4.19
N PRO A 64 11.12 -24.23 -4.44
CA PRO A 64 12.06 -23.83 -3.39
C PRO A 64 11.79 -22.38 -2.97
N ILE A 65 11.34 -22.19 -1.72
CA ILE A 65 11.12 -20.86 -1.15
C ILE A 65 12.43 -20.32 -0.57
N ASN A 66 12.99 -19.27 -1.20
CA ASN A 66 14.11 -18.49 -0.65
C ASN A 66 13.60 -17.20 0.01
N ILE A 67 13.67 -17.13 1.34
CA ILE A 67 13.30 -15.93 2.10
C ILE A 67 14.58 -15.13 2.36
N ASN A 68 14.77 -14.05 1.60
CA ASN A 68 15.88 -13.12 1.80
C ASN A 68 15.36 -11.81 2.41
N LEU A 69 15.90 -11.46 3.58
CA LEU A 69 15.48 -10.28 4.32
C LEU A 69 15.75 -8.97 3.57
N ILE A 70 16.83 -8.91 2.78
CA ILE A 70 17.19 -7.73 1.98
C ILE A 70 16.14 -7.50 0.90
N TYR A 71 15.69 -8.56 0.22
CA TYR A 71 14.64 -8.45 -0.79
C TYR A 71 13.31 -8.02 -0.18
N ILE A 72 12.95 -8.55 0.99
CA ILE A 72 11.72 -8.13 1.69
C ILE A 72 11.79 -6.64 2.05
N LEU A 73 12.91 -6.18 2.62
CA LEU A 73 13.09 -4.77 2.98
C LEU A 73 13.03 -3.87 1.75
N LEU A 74 13.73 -4.25 0.67
CA LEU A 74 13.78 -3.46 -0.56
C LEU A 74 12.40 -3.40 -1.24
N LEU A 75 11.68 -4.52 -1.30
CA LEU A 75 10.32 -4.58 -1.84
C LEU A 75 9.38 -3.67 -1.04
N ASN A 76 9.47 -3.67 0.29
CA ASN A 76 8.69 -2.77 1.14
C ASN A 76 9.04 -1.30 0.93
N ILE A 77 10.31 -0.93 0.90
CA ILE A 77 10.72 0.47 0.69
C ILE A 77 10.25 0.97 -0.68
N VAL A 78 10.49 0.17 -1.73
CA VAL A 78 10.14 0.54 -3.11
C VAL A 78 8.62 0.63 -3.29
N SER A 79 7.86 -0.36 -2.80
CA SER A 79 6.39 -0.36 -2.92
C SER A 79 5.75 0.81 -2.16
N LEU A 80 6.24 1.12 -0.95
CA LEU A 80 5.78 2.29 -0.20
C LEU A 80 6.05 3.58 -0.97
N PHE A 81 7.26 3.73 -1.52
CA PHE A 81 7.66 4.93 -2.25
C PHE A 81 6.84 5.12 -3.54
N ILE A 82 6.67 4.07 -4.34
CA ILE A 82 5.87 4.09 -5.58
C ILE A 82 4.41 4.44 -5.27
N THR A 83 3.84 3.84 -4.22
CA THR A 83 2.44 4.07 -3.87
C THR A 83 2.22 5.48 -3.34
N LEU A 84 3.16 6.02 -2.55
CA LEU A 84 3.13 7.41 -2.12
C LEU A 84 3.22 8.38 -3.30
N ILE A 85 4.10 8.12 -4.29
CA ILE A 85 4.18 8.92 -5.51
C ILE A 85 2.86 8.89 -6.27
N MET A 86 2.25 7.72 -6.45
CA MET A 86 0.94 7.59 -7.10
C MET A 86 -0.14 8.40 -6.40
N MET A 87 -0.07 8.53 -5.06
CA MET A 87 -1.00 9.32 -4.24
C MET A 87 -0.80 10.83 -4.32
N VAL A 88 0.32 11.32 -4.87
CA VAL A 88 0.57 12.76 -5.05
C VAL A 88 -0.43 13.37 -6.03
N LEU A 89 -0.68 12.71 -7.17
CA LEU A 89 -1.63 13.19 -8.18
C LEU A 89 -3.08 13.36 -7.64
N PRO A 90 -3.71 12.35 -7.02
CA PRO A 90 -5.06 12.50 -6.46
C PRO A 90 -5.07 13.50 -5.30
N SER A 91 -3.98 13.63 -4.53
CA SER A 91 -3.87 14.66 -3.49
C SER A 91 -4.01 16.08 -4.05
N PHE A 92 -3.39 16.36 -5.20
CA PHE A 92 -3.55 17.64 -5.90
C PHE A 92 -4.95 17.83 -6.47
N LEU A 93 -5.58 16.78 -7.02
CA LEU A 93 -6.95 16.84 -7.52
C LEU A 93 -7.95 17.16 -6.39
N VAL A 94 -7.84 16.48 -5.25
CA VAL A 94 -8.68 16.73 -4.06
C VAL A 94 -8.51 18.17 -3.56
N SER A 95 -7.29 18.71 -3.63
CA SER A 95 -7.02 20.09 -3.24
C SER A 95 -7.73 21.13 -4.12
N LYS A 96 -8.13 20.79 -5.36
CA LYS A 96 -8.85 21.67 -6.28
C LYS A 96 -10.37 21.59 -6.18
N ILE A 97 -10.93 20.58 -5.50
CA ILE A 97 -12.38 20.42 -5.34
C ILE A 97 -12.97 21.62 -4.59
N SER A 98 -14.05 22.20 -5.11
CA SER A 98 -14.73 23.35 -4.52
C SER A 98 -15.41 22.97 -3.19
N PRO A 99 -15.24 23.75 -2.11
CA PRO A 99 -15.92 23.47 -0.84
C PRO A 99 -17.45 23.50 -0.98
N ALA A 100 -17.98 24.31 -1.89
CA ALA A 100 -19.43 24.43 -2.16
C ALA A 100 -20.06 23.13 -2.71
N GLU A 101 -19.28 22.27 -3.39
CA GLU A 101 -19.78 20.97 -3.87
C GLU A 101 -19.78 19.90 -2.78
N THR A 102 -18.92 20.04 -1.76
CA THR A 102 -18.74 19.04 -0.69
C THR A 102 -19.58 19.29 0.56
N ILE A 103 -20.16 20.48 0.69
CA ILE A 103 -21.10 20.86 1.74
C ILE A 103 -22.51 20.88 1.12
N ARG A 104 -22.99 19.72 0.68
CA ARG A 104 -24.43 19.51 0.54
C ARG A 104 -24.88 18.81 1.82
N PHE A 105 -25.45 19.59 2.73
CA PHE A 105 -26.22 19.06 3.85
C PHE A 105 -27.51 18.48 3.24
N ASN A 106 -27.58 17.15 3.20
CA ASN A 106 -28.85 16.43 3.13
C ASN A 106 -29.11 15.85 4.51
#